data_AF-A0A645J5B6-F1
#
_entry.id   AF-A0A645J5B6-F1
#
_cell.length_a   1.000
_cell.length_b   1.000
_cell.length_c   1.000
_cell.angle_alpha   90.00
_cell.angle_beta   90.00
_cell.angle_gamma   90.00
#
_symmetry.space_group_name_H-M   'P 1'
#
loop_
_entity.id
_entity.type
_entity.pdbx_description
1 polymer ?
#
loop_
_entity_poly.entity_id
_entity_poly.type
_entity_poly.pdbx_seq_one_letter_code
_entity_poly.pdbx_strand_id
1 'polypeptide(L)'
;MVNARGEVKPCVGVDIVIGRLEEKPLKDILAQSKVIRDLKDHRRTMKGACRTCEKADSCYGCRGAAYQVTGDYLEADPFCWDNPGGCDFI
;
A
#
# COMPACT_ATOMS: atom_id res chain seq x y z
N MET A 1 2.13 7.76 7.79
CA MET A 1 1.22 8.46 8.72
C MET A 1 1.57 8.06 10.15
N VAL A 2 1.52 9.00 11.09
CA VAL A 2 1.58 8.73 12.54
C VAL A 2 0.32 9.33 13.16
N ASN A 3 -0.38 8.60 14.01
CA ASN A 3 -1.57 9.13 14.71
C ASN A 3 -1.24 9.61 16.14
N ALA A 4 -2.23 10.18 16.83
CA ALA A 4 -2.07 10.71 18.19
C ALA A 4 -1.69 9.65 19.24
N ARG A 5 -1.85 8.35 18.93
CA ARG A 5 -1.46 7.23 19.80
C ARG A 5 -0.04 6.71 19.51
N GLY A 6 0.72 7.40 18.67
CA GLY A 6 2.07 6.99 18.27
C GLY A 6 2.12 5.83 17.27
N GLU A 7 0.98 5.35 16.77
CA GLU A 7 0.94 4.26 15.79
C GLU A 7 1.38 4.78 14.43
N VAL A 8 2.32 4.06 13.82
CA VAL A 8 2.85 4.34 12.49
C VAL A 8 2.14 3.43 11.49
N LYS A 9 1.61 4.02 10.41
CA LYS A 9 0.95 3.33 9.28
C LYS A 9 1.54 3.82 7.96
N PRO A 10 1.55 3.01 6.88
CA PRO A 10 2.05 3.44 5.57
C PRO A 10 1.31 4.66 5.02
N CYS A 11 -0.02 4.62 5.02
CA CYS A 11 -0.90 5.75 4.68
C CYS A 11 -2.22 5.63 5.45
N VAL A 12 -3.13 6.60 5.27
CA VAL A 12 -4.46 6.59 5.91
C VAL A 12 -5.33 5.41 5.46
N GLY A 13 -5.20 4.96 4.20
CA GLY A 13 -6.03 3.89 3.64
C GLY A 13 -5.45 2.48 3.80
N VAL A 14 -4.17 2.34 4.16
CA VAL A 14 -3.57 1.03 4.49
C VAL A 14 -3.53 0.93 6.02
N ASP A 15 -4.63 0.41 6.58
CA ASP A 15 -4.82 0.33 8.03
C ASP A 15 -4.05 -0.84 8.67
N ILE A 16 -2.73 -0.83 8.48
CA ILE A 16 -1.79 -1.78 9.07
C ILE A 16 -0.82 -0.98 9.93
N VAL A 17 -0.83 -1.23 11.23
CA VAL A 17 0.16 -0.67 12.16
C VAL A 17 1.49 -1.37 11.91
N ILE A 18 2.48 -0.61 11.44
CA ILE A 18 3.82 -1.13 11.15
C ILE A 18 4.81 -0.92 12.33
N GLY A 19 4.40 -0.19 13.35
CA GLY A 19 5.15 0.03 14.58
C GLY A 19 4.55 1.15 15.43
N ARG A 20 5.11 1.36 16.63
CA ARG A 20 4.70 2.40 17.58
C ARG A 20 5.92 3.19 18.05
N LEU A 21 5.80 4.52 18.10
CA LEU A 21 6.95 5.42 18.36
C LEU A 21 7.49 5.32 19.79
N GLU A 22 6.70 4.85 20.75
CA GLU A 22 7.16 4.56 22.11
C GLU A 22 8.08 3.33 22.19
N GLU A 23 8.02 2.42 21.22
CA GLU A 23 8.78 1.17 21.23
C GLU A 23 10.11 1.32 20.49
N LYS A 24 10.11 2.01 19.34
CA LYS A 24 11.28 2.12 18.46
C LYS A 24 11.32 3.47 17.73
N PRO A 25 12.51 4.00 17.41
CA PRO A 25 12.64 5.16 16.53
C PRO A 25 11.96 4.94 15.16
N LEU A 26 11.35 5.99 14.60
CA LEU A 26 10.65 5.92 13.32
C LEU A 26 11.50 5.32 12.19
N LYS A 27 12.80 5.67 12.15
CA LYS A 27 13.75 5.13 11.15
C LYS A 27 13.80 3.60 11.16
N ASP A 28 13.74 3.00 12.36
CA ASP A 28 13.90 1.55 12.53
C ASP A 28 12.58 0.85 12.19
N ILE A 29 11.44 1.44 12.58
CA ILE A 29 10.10 0.99 12.17
C ILE A 29 10.01 0.94 10.64
N LEU A 30 10.41 2.00 9.95
CA LEU A 30 10.36 2.07 8.49
C LEU A 30 11.34 1.11 7.81
N ALA A 31 12.54 0.93 8.35
CA ALA A 31 13.55 0.04 7.78
C ALA A 31 13.21 -1.45 7.97
N GLN A 32 12.59 -1.81 9.09
CA GLN A 32 12.25 -3.19 9.44
C GLN A 32 10.87 -3.62 8.90
N SER A 33 10.00 -2.68 8.54
CA SER A 33 8.65 -2.98 8.06
C SER A 33 8.64 -3.71 6.71
N LYS A 34 8.06 -4.92 6.70
CA LYS A 34 7.79 -5.66 5.47
C LYS A 34 6.86 -4.87 4.53
N VAL A 35 5.79 -4.28 5.07
CA VAL A 35 4.82 -3.51 4.28
C VAL A 35 5.50 -2.35 3.55
N ILE A 36 6.36 -1.59 4.23
CA ILE A 36 7.10 -0.50 3.60
C ILE A 36 8.08 -1.03 2.53
N ARG A 37 8.74 -2.15 2.79
CA ARG A 37 9.63 -2.79 1.82
C ARG A 37 8.87 -3.22 0.57
N ASP A 38 7.73 -3.88 0.74
CA ASP A 38 6.90 -4.33 -0.37
C ASP A 38 6.39 -3.16 -1.21
N LEU A 39 5.94 -2.08 -0.55
CA LEU A 39 5.47 -0.86 -1.21
C LEU A 39 6.58 -0.11 -1.96
N LYS A 40 7.82 -0.14 -1.46
CA LYS A 40 8.98 0.42 -2.16
C LYS A 40 9.36 -0.42 -3.38
N ASP A 41 9.32 -1.74 -3.24
CA ASP A 41 9.59 -2.71 -4.30
C ASP A 41 8.38 -2.99 -5.21
N HIS A 42 7.55 -1.97 -5.42
CA HIS A 42 6.27 -2.04 -6.11
C HIS A 42 6.30 -2.79 -7.44
N ARG A 43 7.34 -2.59 -8.26
CA ARG A 43 7.46 -3.28 -9.56
C ARG A 43 7.52 -4.79 -9.45
N ARG A 44 8.07 -5.33 -8.35
CA ARG A 44 8.18 -6.77 -8.13
C ARG A 44 7.00 -7.32 -7.34
N THR A 45 6.40 -6.51 -6.48
CA THR A 45 5.40 -6.97 -5.51
C THR A 45 3.96 -6.79 -5.98
N MET A 46 3.69 -5.87 -6.91
CA MET A 46 2.34 -5.60 -7.38
C MET A 46 1.68 -6.78 -8.09
N LYS A 47 0.38 -6.89 -7.87
CA LYS A 47 -0.51 -7.90 -8.42
C LYS A 47 -1.55 -7.26 -9.36
N GLY A 48 -2.43 -8.10 -9.90
CA GLY A 48 -3.49 -7.69 -10.81
C GLY A 48 -2.99 -6.94 -12.04
N ALA A 49 -3.85 -6.05 -12.57
CA ALA A 49 -3.56 -5.22 -13.74
C ALA A 49 -2.30 -4.35 -13.60
N CYS A 50 -1.95 -3.94 -12.36
CA CYS A 50 -0.76 -3.12 -12.12
C CYS A 50 0.56 -3.86 -12.39
N ARG A 51 0.58 -5.20 -12.32
CA ARG A 51 1.81 -6.01 -12.54
C ARG A 51 2.39 -5.83 -13.95
N THR A 52 1.53 -5.74 -14.95
CA THR A 52 1.91 -5.64 -16.37
C THR A 52 1.65 -4.23 -16.93
N CYS A 53 1.30 -3.26 -16.09
CA CYS A 53 1.00 -1.91 -16.52
C CYS A 53 2.27 -1.18 -16.97
N GLU A 54 2.22 -0.57 -18.15
CA GLU A 54 3.32 0.19 -18.72
C GLU A 54 3.70 1.40 -17.84
N LYS A 55 2.69 1.99 -17.17
CA LYS A 55 2.87 3.17 -16.30
C LYS A 55 3.37 2.84 -14.89
N ALA A 56 3.58 1.56 -14.56
CA ALA A 56 3.80 1.18 -13.16
C ALA A 56 5.15 1.62 -12.54
N ASP A 57 6.04 2.31 -13.28
CA ASP A 57 7.29 2.90 -12.76
C ASP A 57 7.05 4.25 -12.09
N SER A 58 6.02 4.97 -12.54
CA SER A 58 5.69 6.33 -12.09
C SER A 58 4.31 6.40 -11.44
N CYS A 59 3.41 5.53 -11.85
CA CYS A 59 2.13 5.28 -11.20
C CYS A 59 2.21 3.95 -10.45
N TYR A 60 1.42 3.82 -9.41
CA TYR A 60 1.23 2.54 -8.73
C TYR A 60 -0.19 2.40 -8.19
N GLY A 61 -1.11 3.29 -8.57
CA GLY A 61 -2.47 3.34 -8.04
C GLY A 61 -2.55 3.60 -6.52
N CYS A 62 -3.77 3.75 -6.02
CA CYS A 62 -4.04 3.94 -4.61
C CYS A 62 -3.95 2.62 -3.84
N ARG A 63 -2.84 2.43 -3.12
CA ARG A 63 -2.61 1.25 -2.27
C ARG A 63 -3.62 1.15 -1.12
N GLY A 64 -4.11 2.31 -0.66
CA GLY A 64 -5.18 2.38 0.32
C GLY A 64 -6.50 1.86 -0.23
N ALA A 65 -6.88 2.25 -1.45
CA ALA A 65 -8.09 1.74 -2.08
C ALA A 65 -8.01 0.22 -2.31
N ALA A 66 -6.88 -0.25 -2.84
CA ALA A 66 -6.63 -1.68 -2.99
C ALA A 66 -6.82 -2.41 -1.65
N TYR A 67 -6.19 -1.95 -0.57
CA TYR A 67 -6.32 -2.57 0.74
C TYR A 67 -7.74 -2.54 1.31
N GLN A 68 -8.45 -1.41 1.21
CA GLN A 68 -9.80 -1.29 1.78
C GLN A 68 -10.82 -2.18 1.08
N VAL A 69 -10.66 -2.39 -0.24
CA VAL A 69 -11.61 -3.19 -1.04
C VAL A 69 -11.24 -4.67 -1.04
N THR A 70 -9.95 -5.01 -1.14
CA THR A 70 -9.50 -6.41 -1.34
C THR A 70 -8.89 -7.04 -0.10
N GLY A 71 -8.51 -6.23 0.90
CA GLY A 71 -7.68 -6.68 2.03
C GLY A 71 -6.19 -6.81 1.69
N ASP A 72 -5.78 -6.53 0.44
CA ASP A 72 -4.38 -6.64 -0.01
C ASP A 72 -3.89 -5.31 -0.61
N TYR A 73 -2.92 -4.67 0.05
CA TYR A 73 -2.32 -3.41 -0.40
C TYR A 73 -1.45 -3.55 -1.66
N LEU A 74 -1.17 -4.78 -2.10
CA LEU A 74 -0.41 -5.08 -3.32
C LEU A 74 -1.30 -5.37 -4.53
N GLU A 75 -2.61 -5.49 -4.34
CA GLU A 75 -3.55 -5.66 -5.46
C GLU A 75 -3.67 -4.42 -6.34
N ALA A 76 -4.20 -4.59 -7.55
CA ALA A 76 -4.46 -3.47 -8.44
C ALA A 76 -5.45 -2.49 -7.78
N ASP A 77 -5.29 -1.18 -8.06
CA ASP A 77 -6.25 -0.18 -7.57
C ASP A 77 -7.62 -0.41 -8.25
N PRO A 78 -8.68 -0.75 -7.50
CA PRO A 78 -10.00 -1.03 -8.06
C PRO A 78 -10.59 0.17 -8.81
N PHE A 79 -10.20 1.39 -8.43
CA PHE A 79 -10.73 2.62 -9.04
C PHE A 79 -9.84 3.16 -10.16
N CYS A 80 -8.77 2.46 -10.52
CA CYS A 80 -7.95 2.85 -11.65
C CYS A 80 -8.78 2.75 -12.94
N TRP A 81 -8.84 3.84 -13.71
CA TRP A 81 -9.52 3.91 -15.01
C TRP A 81 -8.97 2.91 -16.05
N ASP A 82 -7.75 2.41 -15.84
CA ASP A 82 -7.05 1.44 -16.68
C ASP A 82 -7.00 0.04 -16.01
N ASN A 83 -7.88 -0.21 -15.02
CA ASN A 83 -8.05 -1.53 -14.40
C ASN A 83 -9.38 -2.14 -14.87
N PRO A 84 -9.37 -2.96 -15.94
CA PRO A 84 -10.60 -3.47 -16.58
C PRO A 84 -11.45 -4.38 -15.68
N GLY A 85 -10.95 -4.85 -14.53
CA GLY A 85 -11.72 -5.63 -13.55
C GLY A 85 -11.84 -4.95 -12.18
N GLY A 86 -11.58 -3.65 -12.09
CA GLY A 86 -11.49 -2.94 -10.81
C GLY A 86 -12.83 -2.53 -10.20
N CYS A 87 -13.77 -2.07 -11.00
CA CYS A 87 -15.05 -1.49 -10.51
C CYS A 87 -16.24 -2.46 -10.53
N ASP A 88 -16.07 -3.73 -10.89
CA ASP A 88 -17.19 -4.69 -10.97
C ASP A 88 -17.69 -5.17 -9.59
N PHE A 89 -17.13 -4.64 -8.50
CA PHE A 89 -17.38 -5.06 -7.11
C PHE A 89 -18.19 -4.05 -6.27
N ILE A 90 -18.68 -2.95 -6.86
CA ILE A 90 -19.47 -1.90 -6.18
C ILE A 90 -20.87 -1.82 -6.75
#